data_AF-A0A934FVZ8-F1
#
_entry.id   AF-A0A934FVZ8-F1
#
_cell.length_a   1.000
_cell.length_b   1.000
_cell.length_c   1.000
_cell.angle_alpha   90.00
_cell.angle_beta   90.00
_cell.angle_gamma   90.00
#
_symmetry.space_group_name_H-M   'P 1'
#
loop_
_entity.id
_entity.type
_entity.pdbx_description
1 polymer ?
#
loop_
_entity_poly.entity_id
_entity_poly.type
_entity_poly.pdbx_seq_one_letter_code
_entity_poly.pdbx_strand_id
1 'polypeptide(L)' 'MKLKVRRSNLKRRKKVGFRTRSKTVGGRKVIKRKRKKSGGYFRVG' A
#
# COMPACT_ATOMS: atom_id res chain seq x y z
N MET A 1 20.58 -18.04 -2.52
CA MET A 1 20.59 -16.55 -2.47
C MET A 1 19.53 -16.04 -1.49
N LYS A 2 19.82 -15.03 -0.66
CA LYS A 2 18.84 -14.48 0.30
C LYS A 2 17.79 -13.62 -0.42
N LEU A 3 16.50 -13.95 -0.26
CA LEU A 3 15.39 -13.19 -0.85
C LEU A 3 15.26 -11.80 -0.17
N LYS A 4 15.21 -10.73 -0.97
CA LYS A 4 15.07 -9.33 -0.49
C LYS A 4 13.62 -8.99 -0.09
N VAL A 5 13.07 -9.73 0.87
CA VAL A 5 11.70 -9.52 1.39
C VAL A 5 11.73 -8.74 2.70
N ARG A 6 10.89 -7.71 2.83
CA ARG A 6 10.69 -7.02 4.12
C ARG A 6 9.71 -7.82 4.97
N ARG A 7 10.22 -8.57 5.94
CA ARG A 7 9.42 -9.31 6.93
C ARG A 7 8.83 -8.44 8.05
N SER A 8 9.44 -7.29 8.35
CA SER A 8 8.95 -6.39 9.41
C SER A 8 7.64 -5.68 9.02
N ASN A 9 6.58 -5.96 9.79
CA ASN A 9 5.26 -5.35 9.62
C ASN A 9 5.29 -3.82 9.76
N LEU A 10 6.09 -3.28 10.68
CA LEU A 10 6.24 -1.84 10.87
C LEU A 10 6.80 -1.16 9.61
N LYS A 11 7.89 -1.71 9.06
CA LYS A 11 8.52 -1.17 7.84
C LYS A 11 7.60 -1.31 6.62
N ARG A 12 6.77 -2.36 6.56
CA ARG A 12 5.76 -2.53 5.49
C ARG A 12 4.67 -1.47 5.60
N ARG A 13 4.06 -1.28 6.78
CA ARG A 13 3.01 -0.27 7.01
C ARG A 13 3.48 1.14 6.66
N LYS A 14 4.70 1.51 7.07
CA LYS A 14 5.28 2.83 6.76
C LYS A 14 5.48 3.07 5.26
N LYS A 15 5.76 2.04 4.46
CA LYS A 15 6.00 2.16 3.00
C LYS A 15 4.74 2.09 2.14
N VAL A 16 3.84 1.14 2.43
CA VAL A 16 2.70 0.81 1.55
C VAL A 16 1.33 0.96 2.21
N GLY A 17 1.29 1.33 3.49
CA GLY A 17 0.05 1.45 4.24
C GLY A 17 -0.88 2.54 3.69
N PHE A 18 -2.17 2.38 4.00
CA PHE A 18 -3.22 3.31 3.57
C PHE A 18 -2.88 4.76 3.95
N ARG A 19 -2.57 5.02 5.22
CA ARG A 19 -2.22 6.36 5.70
C ARG A 19 -1.04 6.96 4.95
N THR A 20 0.00 6.18 4.65
CA THR A 20 1.16 6.66 3.87
C THR A 20 0.73 7.09 2.47
N ARG A 21 -0.14 6.32 1.81
CA ARG A 21 -0.63 6.63 0.45
C ARG A 21 -1.64 7.78 0.44
N SER A 22 -2.40 7.99 1.50
CA SER A 22 -3.36 9.10 1.57
C SER A 22 -2.70 10.48 1.64
N LYS A 23 -1.43 10.58 2.07
CA LYS A 23 -0.71 11.86 2.23
C LYS A 23 -0.41 12.57 0.91
N THR A 24 -0.16 11.82 -0.16
CA THR A 24 0.25 12.40 -1.45
C THR A 24 -0.84 12.27 -2.50
N VAL A 25 -0.87 13.19 -3.46
CA VAL A 25 -1.81 13.12 -4.60
C VAL A 25 -1.65 11.80 -5.36
N GLY A 26 -0.40 11.39 -5.64
CA GLY A 26 -0.12 10.13 -6.31
C GLY A 26 -0.59 8.90 -5.53
N GLY A 27 -0.41 8.90 -4.21
CA GLY A 27 -0.88 7.80 -3.37
C GLY A 27 -2.41 7.71 -3.30
N ARG A 28 -3.12 8.85 -3.28
CA ARG A 28 -4.59 8.89 -3.38
C ARG A 28 -5.08 8.31 -4.71
N LYS A 29 -4.42 8.60 -5.83
CA LYS A 29 -4.72 7.98 -7.14
C LYS A 29 -4.54 6.46 -7.11
N VAL A 30 -3.50 5.95 -6.43
CA VAL A 30 -3.29 4.51 -6.24
C VAL A 30 -4.41 3.87 -5.40
N ILE A 31 -4.83 4.53 -4.32
CA ILE A 31 -5.95 4.08 -3.50
C ILE A 31 -7.22 3.96 -4.36
N LYS A 32 -7.56 5.01 -5.11
CA LYS A 32 -8.74 5.03 -6.00
C LYS A 32 -8.70 3.87 -6.99
N ARG A 33 -7.55 3.63 -7.64
CA ARG A 33 -7.36 2.54 -8.60
C ARG A 33 -7.54 1.16 -7.97
N LYS A 34 -6.93 0.94 -6.79
CA LYS A 34 -7.04 -0.34 -6.08
C LYS A 34 -8.46 -0.60 -5.56
N ARG A 35 -9.13 0.41 -5.03
CA ARG A 35 -10.54 0.30 -4.62
C ARG A 35 -11.43 -0.07 -5.82
N LYS A 36 -11.23 0.55 -6.99
CA LYS A 36 -11.96 0.18 -8.21
C LYS A 36 -11.75 -1.30 -8.59
N LYS A 37 -10.54 -1.82 -8.46
CA LYS A 37 -10.22 -3.22 -8.77
C LYS A 37 -10.73 -4.21 -7.72
N SER A 38 -10.74 -3.83 -6.45
CA SER A 38 -11.03 -4.73 -5.32
C SER A 38 -12.43 -4.56 -4.73
N GLY A 39 -13.38 -3.97 -5.47
CA GLY A 39 -14.77 -3.82 -5.02
C GLY A 39 -14.95 -2.86 -3.85
N GLY A 40 -14.17 -1.78 -3.79
CA GLY A 40 -14.30 -0.72 -2.79
C GLY A 40 -13.20 -0.68 -1.73
N TYR A 41 -12.39 -1.73 -1.60
CA TYR A 41 -11.38 -1.85 -0.54
C TYR A 41 -9.96 -1.56 -1.01
N PHE A 42 -9.15 -0.94 -0.13
CA PHE A 42 -7.72 -0.79 -0.37
C PHE A 42 -6.97 -1.96 0.28
N ARG A 43 -6.58 -2.95 -0.53
CA ARG A 43 -5.78 -4.09 -0.06
C ARG A 43 -4.28 -3.85 -0.31
N VAL A 44 -3.50 -4.09 0.75
CA VAL A 44 -2.04 -4.14 0.73
C VAL A 44 -1.65 -5.63 0.75
N GLY A 45 -1.17 -6.14 -0.38
CA GLY A 45 -0.50 -7.45 -0.43
C GLY A 45 0.83 -7.39 0.32
#